data_AF-A0A9E5DTA5-F1
#
_entry.id   AF-A0A9E5DTA5-F1
#
_cell.length_a   1.000
_cell.length_b   1.000
_cell.length_c   1.000
_cell.angle_alpha   90.00
_cell.angle_beta   90.00
_cell.angle_gamma   90.00
#
_symmetry.space_group_name_H-M   'P 1'
#
loop_
_entity.id
_entity.type
_entity.pdbx_description
1 polymer ?
#
loop_
_entity_poly.entity_id
_entity_poly.type
_entity_poly.pdbx_seq_one_letter_code
_entity_poly.pdbx_strand_id
1 'polypeptide(L)'
;MSKLRTRLRDTTRRRPDAIGFAASRGPSHQPRQILIIAEVADEAATRAAIAAGADAILFTGTVAGPPTAIAPIIAAAAPAPVGARIAAATAADTAALATAGADFLLCGDEHTAAAALLDNRLGYILAATDTSDDGLRLLRPLLLDAVAL
;
A
#
# COMPACT_ATOMS: atom_id res chain seq x y z
N MET A 1 2.90 5.92 11.70
CA MET A 1 3.27 4.76 10.85
C MET A 1 2.06 4.40 10.00
N SER A 2 2.25 4.15 8.71
CA SER A 2 1.15 3.87 7.77
C SER A 2 0.47 2.52 8.07
N LYS A 3 -0.81 2.38 7.69
CA LYS A 3 -1.55 1.11 7.87
C LYS A 3 -0.96 -0.03 7.03
N LEU A 4 -0.41 0.29 5.85
CA LEU A 4 0.27 -0.68 4.99
C LEU A 4 1.50 -1.29 5.68
N ARG A 5 2.36 -0.48 6.31
CA ARG A 5 3.51 -0.99 7.09
C ARG A 5 3.09 -1.93 8.22
N THR A 6 1.96 -1.62 8.86
CA THR A 6 1.43 -2.45 9.94
C THR A 6 0.97 -3.80 9.39
N ARG A 7 0.18 -3.80 8.30
CA ARG A 7 -0.24 -5.01 7.58
C ARG A 7 0.94 -5.85 7.11
N LEU A 8 1.93 -5.24 6.45
CA LEU A 8 3.14 -5.94 5.98
C LEU A 8 3.92 -6.62 7.13
N ARG A 9 3.99 -5.96 8.28
CA ARG A 9 4.62 -6.53 9.49
C ARG A 9 3.81 -7.67 10.10
N ASP A 10 2.49 -7.58 10.10
CA ASP A 10 1.63 -8.65 10.63
C ASP A 10 1.70 -9.90 9.74
N THR A 11 1.74 -9.72 8.42
CA THR A 11 1.93 -10.78 7.41
C THR A 11 3.29 -11.49 7.56
N THR A 12 4.35 -10.76 7.92
CA THR A 12 5.71 -11.31 8.04
C THR A 12 6.02 -11.94 9.39
N ARG A 13 5.24 -11.65 10.44
CA ARG A 13 5.42 -12.27 11.76
C ARG A 13 4.90 -13.70 11.75
N ARG A 14 5.82 -14.67 11.75
CA ARG A 14 5.49 -16.04 12.18
C ARG A 14 5.08 -15.99 13.65
N ARG A 15 3.80 -16.15 13.95
CA ARG A 15 3.37 -16.42 15.33
C ARG A 15 3.98 -17.77 15.72
N PRO A 16 4.78 -17.85 16.81
CA PRO A 16 5.21 -19.14 17.31
C PRO A 16 3.96 -19.92 17.73
N ASP A 17 3.88 -21.19 17.33
CA ASP A 17 2.82 -22.07 17.80
C ASP A 17 2.81 -22.09 19.33
N ALA A 18 1.62 -22.08 19.91
CA ALA A 18 1.47 -22.20 21.36
C ALA A 18 1.98 -23.59 21.79
N ILE A 19 3.11 -23.63 22.49
CA ILE A 19 3.64 -24.88 23.07
C ILE A 19 2.91 -25.10 24.41
N GLY A 20 1.98 -26.06 24.46
CA GLY A 20 1.32 -26.48 25.71
C GLY A 20 -0.01 -27.20 25.53
N PHE A 21 -0.50 -27.86 26.59
CA PHE A 21 -1.75 -28.64 26.60
C PHE A 21 -3.04 -27.81 26.53
N ALA A 22 -2.92 -26.47 26.50
CA ALA A 22 -4.01 -25.59 26.13
C ALA A 22 -3.91 -25.31 24.62
N ALA A 23 -4.21 -26.32 23.80
CA ALA A 23 -4.44 -26.11 22.37
C ALA A 23 -5.59 -25.11 22.23
N SER A 24 -5.24 -23.84 22.04
CA SER A 24 -6.20 -22.77 21.89
C SER A 24 -7.06 -23.09 20.67
N ARG A 25 -8.33 -23.42 20.93
CA ARG A 25 -9.38 -23.47 19.91
C ARG A 25 -9.65 -22.03 19.46
N GLY A 26 -8.80 -21.53 18.58
CA GLY A 26 -9.05 -20.38 17.74
C GLY A 26 -8.70 -20.78 16.31
N PRO A 27 -9.41 -20.27 15.29
CA PRO A 27 -9.08 -20.59 13.91
C PRO A 27 -7.59 -20.33 13.70
N SER A 28 -6.87 -21.36 13.26
CA SER A 28 -5.49 -21.26 12.80
C SER A 28 -5.50 -20.37 11.55
N HIS A 29 -5.56 -19.06 11.76
CA HIS A 29 -5.27 -18.10 10.71
C HIS A 29 -3.76 -18.18 10.52
N GLN A 30 -3.34 -19.18 9.75
CA GLN A 30 -1.97 -19.32 9.31
C GLN A 30 -1.67 -18.02 8.59
N PRO A 31 -0.74 -17.18 9.10
CA PRO A 31 -0.48 -15.89 8.50
C PRO A 31 -0.04 -16.15 7.07
N ARG A 32 -0.85 -15.67 6.11
CA ARG A 32 -0.47 -15.73 4.69
C ARG A 32 0.83 -14.95 4.57
N GLN A 33 1.83 -15.49 3.88
CA GLN A 33 3.09 -14.79 3.63
C GLN A 33 3.00 -13.83 2.44
N ILE A 34 1.81 -13.70 1.85
CA ILE A 34 1.53 -12.92 0.66
C ILE A 34 0.40 -11.94 1.00
N LEU A 35 0.60 -10.68 0.63
CA LEU A 35 -0.40 -9.61 0.70
C LEU A 35 -0.85 -9.31 -0.73
N ILE A 36 -2.15 -9.37 -0.99
CA ILE A 36 -2.71 -9.12 -2.33
C ILE A 36 -3.20 -7.67 -2.41
N ILE A 37 -2.60 -6.89 -3.30
CA ILE A 37 -3.03 -5.53 -3.64
C ILE A 37 -3.81 -5.60 -4.95
N ALA A 38 -5.09 -5.23 -4.94
CA ALA A 38 -5.91 -5.20 -6.16
C ALA A 38 -5.90 -3.81 -6.79
N GLU A 39 -5.62 -3.74 -8.09
CA GLU A 39 -5.76 -2.51 -8.87
C GLU A 39 -7.21 -2.26 -9.24
N VAL A 40 -7.72 -1.07 -8.95
CA VAL A 40 -9.12 -0.70 -9.20
C VAL A 40 -9.23 0.71 -9.75
N ALA A 41 -10.19 0.91 -10.65
CA ALA A 41 -10.49 2.22 -11.22
C ALA A 41 -11.75 2.86 -10.63
N ASP A 42 -12.63 2.08 -10.00
CA ASP A 42 -13.92 2.54 -9.49
C ASP A 42 -14.35 1.83 -8.19
N GLU A 43 -15.45 2.32 -7.61
CA GLU A 43 -16.00 1.81 -6.35
C GLU A 43 -16.56 0.38 -6.49
N ALA A 44 -17.14 0.05 -7.65
CA ALA A 44 -17.72 -1.27 -7.90
C ALA A 44 -16.62 -2.35 -7.92
N ALA A 45 -15.51 -2.09 -8.62
CA ALA A 45 -14.33 -2.93 -8.64
C ALA A 45 -13.68 -3.01 -7.26
N THR A 46 -13.69 -1.93 -6.48
CA THR A 46 -13.22 -1.94 -5.08
C THR A 46 -13.99 -2.94 -4.25
N ARG A 47 -15.33 -2.89 -4.27
CA ARG A 47 -16.17 -3.83 -3.52
C ARG A 47 -15.98 -5.28 -4.00
N ALA A 48 -15.85 -5.49 -5.30
CA ALA A 48 -15.59 -6.81 -5.86
C ALA A 48 -14.23 -7.38 -5.42
N ALA A 49 -13.18 -6.54 -5.42
CA ALA A 49 -11.83 -6.93 -4.99
C ALA A 49 -11.80 -7.29 -3.50
N ILE A 50 -12.46 -6.50 -2.65
CA ILE A 50 -12.59 -6.82 -1.22
C ILE A 50 -13.36 -8.12 -1.01
N ALA A 51 -14.47 -8.33 -1.73
CA ALA A 51 -15.23 -9.58 -1.67
C ALA A 51 -14.40 -10.80 -2.15
N ALA A 52 -13.49 -10.61 -3.10
CA ALA A 52 -12.55 -11.62 -3.56
C ALA A 52 -11.40 -11.89 -2.57
N GLY A 53 -11.27 -11.08 -1.51
CA GLY A 53 -10.25 -11.25 -0.47
C GLY A 53 -8.96 -10.48 -0.72
N ALA A 54 -9.00 -9.36 -1.46
CA ALA A 54 -7.88 -8.43 -1.54
C ALA A 54 -7.53 -7.86 -0.16
N ASP A 55 -6.25 -7.79 0.16
CA ASP A 55 -5.76 -7.28 1.45
C ASP A 55 -5.60 -5.76 1.44
N ALA A 56 -5.38 -5.18 0.26
CA ALA A 56 -5.24 -3.74 0.04
C ALA A 56 -5.75 -3.37 -1.36
N ILE A 57 -6.03 -2.08 -1.55
CA ILE A 57 -6.56 -1.54 -2.80
C ILE A 57 -5.60 -0.49 -3.35
N LEU A 58 -5.28 -0.58 -4.64
CA LEU A 58 -4.52 0.42 -5.38
C LEU A 58 -5.43 1.10 -6.40
N PHE A 59 -5.74 2.36 -6.17
CA PHE A 59 -6.50 3.18 -7.11
C PHE A 59 -5.62 3.59 -8.30
N THR A 60 -6.00 3.18 -9.50
CA THR A 60 -5.30 3.48 -10.76
C THR A 60 -6.07 4.48 -11.64
N GLY A 61 -7.24 4.95 -11.19
CA GLY A 61 -7.96 6.02 -11.87
C GLY A 61 -7.09 7.27 -11.98
N THR A 62 -7.19 7.96 -13.12
CA THR A 62 -6.36 9.14 -13.43
C THR A 62 -6.44 10.17 -12.31
N VAL A 63 -5.37 10.27 -11.51
CA VAL A 63 -5.15 11.35 -10.53
C VAL A 63 -4.79 12.67 -11.24
N ALA A 64 -5.26 12.86 -12.47
CA ALA A 64 -5.20 14.14 -13.18
C ALA A 64 -6.33 15.09 -12.72
N GLY A 65 -7.10 14.71 -11.70
CA GLY A 65 -8.15 15.50 -11.07
C GLY A 65 -7.98 15.55 -9.55
N PRO A 66 -8.74 16.44 -8.87
CA PRO A 66 -8.57 16.70 -7.44
C PRO A 66 -8.68 15.42 -6.58
N PRO A 67 -8.04 15.41 -5.39
CA PRO A 67 -8.01 14.29 -4.42
C PRO A 67 -9.39 13.79 -3.96
N THR A 68 -10.48 14.40 -4.42
CA THR A 68 -11.86 14.01 -4.16
C THR A 68 -12.25 12.68 -4.80
N ALA A 69 -11.52 12.20 -5.83
CA ALA A 69 -11.85 10.93 -6.50
C ALA A 69 -11.54 9.67 -5.66
N ILE A 70 -10.62 9.75 -4.68
CA ILE A 70 -10.22 8.59 -3.87
C ILE A 70 -11.09 8.39 -2.63
N ALA A 71 -11.77 9.44 -2.15
CA ALA A 71 -12.67 9.36 -0.99
C ALA A 71 -13.75 8.26 -1.09
N PRO A 72 -14.49 8.10 -2.21
CA PRO A 72 -15.47 7.01 -2.33
C PRO A 72 -14.81 5.62 -2.32
N ILE A 73 -13.59 5.50 -2.86
CA ILE A 73 -12.81 4.26 -2.86
C ILE A 73 -12.39 3.91 -1.42
N ILE A 74 -11.93 4.89 -0.65
CA ILE A 74 -11.56 4.72 0.77
C ILE A 74 -12.76 4.25 1.58
N ALA A 75 -13.94 4.85 1.36
CA ALA A 75 -15.17 4.44 2.02
C ALA A 75 -15.58 3.00 1.66
N ALA A 76 -15.47 2.62 0.39
CA ALA A 76 -15.83 1.28 -0.09
C ALA A 76 -14.85 0.17 0.32
N ALA A 77 -13.58 0.51 0.54
CA ALA A 77 -12.53 -0.44 0.89
C ALA A 77 -12.48 -0.75 2.39
N ALA A 78 -13.11 0.05 3.27
CA ALA A 78 -12.97 -0.09 4.72
C ALA A 78 -13.30 -1.52 5.19
N PRO A 79 -12.41 -2.21 5.95
CA PRO A 79 -11.24 -1.68 6.66
C PRO A 79 -9.87 -1.89 5.95
N ALA A 80 -9.84 -2.23 4.67
CA ALA A 80 -8.59 -2.45 3.94
C ALA A 80 -7.83 -1.13 3.67
N PRO A 81 -6.49 -1.14 3.72
CA PRO A 81 -5.68 0.02 3.34
C PRO A 81 -5.84 0.34 1.85
N VAL A 82 -5.90 1.64 1.55
CA VAL A 82 -6.07 2.15 0.18
C VAL A 82 -4.89 3.02 -0.20
N GLY A 83 -4.37 2.83 -1.40
CA GLY A 83 -3.34 3.68 -1.98
C GLY A 83 -3.69 4.16 -3.38
N ALA A 84 -2.89 5.07 -3.90
CA ALA A 84 -3.04 5.61 -5.26
C ALA A 84 -1.77 5.36 -6.08
N ARG A 85 -1.94 5.21 -7.40
CA ARG A 85 -0.84 5.18 -8.36
C ARG A 85 -0.68 6.54 -9.02
N ILE A 86 0.49 7.15 -8.86
CA ILE A 86 0.85 8.42 -9.51
C ILE A 86 2.23 8.27 -10.15
N ALA A 87 2.31 8.36 -11.48
CA ALA A 87 3.57 8.17 -12.20
C ALA A 87 4.64 9.21 -11.82
N ALA A 88 4.24 10.47 -11.68
CA ALA A 88 5.11 11.59 -11.32
C ALA A 88 4.54 12.33 -10.11
N ALA A 89 4.80 11.82 -8.91
CA ALA A 89 4.20 12.39 -7.70
C ALA A 89 4.92 13.68 -7.26
N THR A 90 4.14 14.72 -6.95
CA THR A 90 4.62 15.96 -6.33
C THR A 90 4.26 16.01 -4.85
N ALA A 91 4.87 16.93 -4.10
CA ALA A 91 4.54 17.15 -2.69
C ALA A 91 3.08 17.61 -2.48
N ALA A 92 2.50 18.28 -3.48
CA ALA A 92 1.09 18.67 -3.45
C ALA A 92 0.18 17.45 -3.53
N ASP A 93 0.51 16.49 -4.40
CA ASP A 93 -0.26 15.25 -4.57
C ASP A 93 -0.22 14.38 -3.32
N THR A 94 0.95 14.29 -2.66
CA THR A 94 1.08 13.49 -1.44
C THR A 94 0.34 14.12 -0.27
N ALA A 95 0.40 15.45 -0.11
CA ALA A 95 -0.39 16.15 0.90
C ALA A 95 -1.90 15.99 0.65
N ALA A 96 -2.31 16.05 -0.62
CA ALA A 96 -3.69 15.85 -1.04
C ALA A 96 -4.20 14.43 -0.73
N LEU A 97 -3.40 13.39 -1.04
CA LEU A 97 -3.71 12.00 -0.73
C LEU A 97 -3.75 11.73 0.78
N ALA A 98 -2.79 12.26 1.54
CA ALA A 98 -2.77 12.12 2.99
C ALA A 98 -4.00 12.76 3.63
N THR A 99 -4.44 13.91 3.12
CA THR A 99 -5.66 14.60 3.58
C THR A 99 -6.93 13.82 3.22
N ALA A 100 -6.95 13.17 2.05
CA ALA A 100 -8.05 12.30 1.65
C ALA A 100 -8.14 11.00 2.47
N GLY A 101 -7.09 10.66 3.24
CA GLY A 101 -7.04 9.47 4.08
C GLY A 101 -6.44 8.24 3.39
N ALA A 102 -5.70 8.43 2.30
CA ALA A 102 -4.93 7.34 1.69
C ALA A 102 -3.86 6.83 2.66
N ASP A 103 -3.55 5.54 2.58
CA ASP A 103 -2.59 4.86 3.43
C ASP A 103 -1.22 4.68 2.75
N PHE A 104 -1.17 4.63 1.42
CA PHE A 104 0.08 4.49 0.67
C PHE A 104 0.03 5.11 -0.74
N LEU A 105 1.20 5.30 -1.33
CA LEU A 105 1.40 5.81 -2.68
C LEU A 105 2.31 4.85 -3.47
N LEU A 106 1.87 4.45 -4.67
CA LEU A 106 2.72 3.84 -5.67
C LEU A 106 3.20 4.93 -6.63
N CYS A 107 4.50 5.16 -6.68
CA CYS A 107 5.10 6.20 -7.52
C CYS A 107 6.15 5.64 -8.49
N GLY A 108 6.33 6.28 -9.64
CA GLY A 108 7.37 5.92 -10.61
C GLY A 108 8.71 6.56 -10.28
N ASP A 109 9.80 5.85 -10.58
CA ASP A 109 11.18 6.27 -10.29
C ASP A 109 11.61 7.54 -11.06
N GLU A 110 11.19 7.62 -12.32
CA GLU A 110 11.72 8.56 -13.32
C GLU A 110 11.33 10.03 -13.14
N HIS A 111 10.22 10.34 -12.45
CA HIS A 111 9.67 11.71 -12.39
C HIS A 111 9.12 12.12 -11.02
N THR A 112 9.34 11.31 -9.98
CA THR A 112 8.82 11.62 -8.64
C THR A 112 9.73 12.61 -7.92
N ALA A 113 9.15 13.72 -7.45
CA ALA A 113 9.92 14.72 -6.70
C ALA A 113 10.33 14.15 -5.33
N ALA A 114 11.59 14.32 -4.93
CA ALA A 114 12.06 13.85 -3.61
C ALA A 114 11.21 14.38 -2.44
N ALA A 115 10.67 15.60 -2.58
CA ALA A 115 9.78 16.21 -1.60
C ALA A 115 8.45 15.45 -1.41
N ALA A 116 8.02 14.66 -2.41
CA ALA A 116 6.84 13.81 -2.31
C ALA A 116 7.02 12.67 -1.28
N LEU A 117 8.27 12.23 -1.05
CA LEU A 117 8.63 11.09 -0.22
C LEU A 117 8.89 11.45 1.25
N LEU A 118 8.59 12.68 1.67
CA LEU A 118 8.90 13.19 3.02
C LEU A 118 7.72 13.08 4.01
N ASP A 119 6.51 12.74 3.55
CA ASP A 119 5.33 12.66 4.43
C ASP A 119 5.23 11.29 5.11
N ASN A 120 5.65 11.24 6.37
CA ASN A 120 5.65 10.02 7.20
C ASN A 120 4.26 9.42 7.50
N ARG A 121 3.17 10.08 7.08
CA ARG A 121 1.81 9.56 7.23
C ARG A 121 1.48 8.50 6.17
N LEU A 122 2.08 8.62 4.99
CA LEU A 122 1.88 7.70 3.88
C LEU A 122 2.95 6.60 3.85
N GLY A 123 2.55 5.42 3.39
CA GLY A 123 3.50 4.41 2.95
C GLY A 123 3.94 4.65 1.52
N TYR A 124 5.17 4.27 1.18
CA TYR A 124 5.73 4.51 -0.16
C TYR A 124 6.12 3.20 -0.82
N ILE A 125 5.57 2.98 -2.01
CA ILE A 125 5.93 1.89 -2.90
C ILE A 125 6.51 2.52 -4.17
N LEU A 126 7.71 2.10 -4.54
CA LEU A 126 8.35 2.56 -5.78
C LEU A 126 8.14 1.51 -6.87
N ALA A 127 7.62 1.92 -8.02
CA ALA A 127 7.70 1.13 -9.25
C ALA A 127 9.10 1.33 -9.85
N ALA A 128 10.00 0.39 -9.58
CA ALA A 128 11.40 0.49 -10.01
C ALA A 128 11.50 0.16 -11.50
N THR A 129 12.23 0.99 -12.24
CA THR A 129 12.55 0.74 -13.66
C THR A 129 13.88 0.00 -13.80
N ASP A 130 14.84 0.28 -12.91
CA ASP A 130 16.08 -0.47 -12.79
C ASP A 130 15.98 -1.51 -11.67
N THR A 131 16.12 -2.78 -12.05
CA THR A 131 16.04 -3.93 -11.15
C THR A 131 17.42 -4.57 -10.90
N SER A 132 18.49 -3.94 -11.38
CA SER A 132 19.86 -4.34 -11.08
C SER A 132 20.17 -4.24 -9.58
N ASP A 133 21.08 -5.08 -9.08
CA ASP A 133 21.48 -5.04 -7.66
C ASP A 133 22.02 -3.67 -7.26
N ASP A 134 22.78 -3.03 -8.15
CA ASP A 134 23.30 -1.67 -7.92
C ASP A 134 22.17 -0.63 -7.87
N GLY A 135 21.20 -0.70 -8.79
CA GLY A 135 20.01 0.16 -8.77
C GLY A 135 19.18 0.00 -7.49
N LEU A 136 18.90 -1.24 -7.08
CA LEU A 136 18.16 -1.52 -5.84
C LEU A 136 18.92 -1.07 -4.58
N ARG A 137 20.26 -1.10 -4.58
CA ARG A 137 21.07 -0.59 -3.47
C ARG A 137 20.95 0.92 -3.32
N LEU A 138 20.78 1.66 -4.42
CA LEU A 138 20.58 3.11 -4.39
C LEU A 138 19.24 3.51 -3.74
N LEU A 139 18.27 2.60 -3.71
CA LEU A 139 16.98 2.84 -3.06
C LEU A 139 17.02 2.70 -1.53
N ARG A 140 18.07 2.09 -0.96
CA ARG A 140 18.18 1.85 0.50
C ARG A 140 18.03 3.10 1.39
N PRO A 141 18.56 4.28 1.03
CA PRO A 141 18.40 5.48 1.84
C PRO A 141 16.95 6.01 1.83
N LEU A 142 16.16 5.64 0.83
CA LEU A 142 14.75 5.99 0.76
C LEU A 142 13.99 5.11 1.74
N LEU A 143 13.16 5.72 2.59
CA LEU A 143 12.32 5.02 3.57
C LEU A 143 11.10 4.37 2.90
N LEU A 144 11.35 3.58 1.86
CA LEU A 144 10.33 2.86 1.09
C LEU A 144 9.82 1.65 1.89
N ASP A 145 8.54 1.35 1.74
CA ASP A 145 7.89 0.20 2.34
C ASP A 145 7.96 -1.03 1.44
N ALA A 146 7.96 -0.82 0.12
CA ALA A 146 8.11 -1.87 -0.87
C ALA A 146 8.64 -1.32 -2.21
N VAL A 147 9.13 -2.23 -3.05
CA VAL A 147 9.47 -1.98 -4.45
C VAL A 147 8.61 -2.92 -5.30
N ALA A 148 7.92 -2.35 -6.28
CA ALA A 148 7.18 -3.08 -7.31
C ALA A 148 8.06 -3.18 -8.57
N LEU A 149 8.10 -4.39 -9.15
CA LEU A 149 8.88 -4.75 -10.34
C LEU A 149 7.93 -4.98 -11.52
#